data_AF-A0A968TQD2-F1
#
_entry.id   AF-A0A968TQD2-F1
#
_cell.length_a   1.000
_cell.length_b   1.000
_cell.length_c   1.000
_cell.angle_alpha   90.00
_cell.angle_beta   90.00
_cell.angle_gamma   90.00
#
_symmetry.space_group_name_H-M   'P 1'
#
loop_
_entity.id
_entity.type
_entity.pdbx_description
1 polymer ?
#
loop_
_entity_poly.entity_id
_entity_poly.type
_entity_poly.pdbx_seq_one_letter_code
_entity_poly.pdbx_strand_id
1 'polypeptide(L)'
;MEYSAKYRVSLSTLRRRIKAGEIEYKSEGGKYLLKDGPLQLSQPGSETIAPPSSVSSQTPVAVPAKSDVDPDQFWRATQGLLNEIKKAYSLVLQEKEQQILQLKEEVADLKTLVRVLEEDNNRMKAKPASLTADFDLGLEV
;
A
#
# COMPACT_ATOMS: atom_id res chain seq x y z
N MET A 1 14.74 4.80 -6.08
CA MET A 1 14.20 5.36 -4.83
C MET A 1 13.02 6.24 -5.19
N GLU A 2 11.87 6.10 -4.53
CA GLU A 2 10.67 6.89 -4.87
C GLU A 2 10.82 8.35 -4.43
N TYR A 3 10.47 9.27 -5.33
CA TYR A 3 10.56 10.71 -5.11
C TYR A 3 9.69 11.18 -3.91
N SER A 4 8.51 10.57 -3.74
CA SER A 4 7.59 10.80 -2.62
C SER A 4 8.24 10.56 -1.26
N ALA A 5 8.96 9.44 -1.12
CA ALA A 5 9.67 9.08 0.10
C ALA A 5 10.87 10.00 0.37
N LYS A 6 11.61 10.35 -0.68
CA LYS A 6 12.80 11.22 -0.60
C LYS A 6 12.45 12.64 -0.14
N TYR A 7 11.33 13.19 -0.60
CA TYR A 7 10.91 14.57 -0.29
C TYR A 7 9.74 14.68 0.70
N ARG A 8 9.29 13.56 1.28
CA ARG A 8 8.11 13.48 2.18
C ARG A 8 6.84 14.13 1.58
N VAL A 9 6.60 13.87 0.28
CA VAL A 9 5.43 14.40 -0.44
C VAL A 9 4.53 13.24 -0.87
N SER A 10 3.21 13.39 -0.71
CA SER A 10 2.25 12.38 -1.14
C SER A 10 2.19 12.29 -2.68
N LEU A 11 1.85 11.10 -3.20
CA LEU A 11 1.67 10.90 -4.65
C LEU A 11 0.58 11.80 -5.23
N SER A 12 -0.48 12.11 -4.48
CA SER A 12 -1.55 13.02 -4.89
C SER A 12 -1.05 14.44 -5.07
N THR A 13 -0.23 14.94 -4.13
CA THR A 13 0.42 16.25 -4.26
C THR A 13 1.33 16.27 -5.48
N LEU A 14 2.10 15.21 -5.71
CA LEU A 14 2.99 15.12 -6.86
C LEU A 14 2.22 15.15 -8.19
N ARG A 15 1.13 14.36 -8.30
CA ARG A 15 0.23 14.37 -9.47
C ARG A 15 -0.40 15.74 -9.72
N ARG A 16 -0.80 16.44 -8.65
CA ARG A 16 -1.36 17.80 -8.77
C ARG A 16 -0.33 18.77 -9.33
N ARG A 17 0.91 18.73 -8.83
CA ARG A 17 1.99 19.61 -9.29
C ARG A 17 2.45 19.31 -10.72
N ILE A 18 2.50 18.03 -11.09
CA ILE A 18 2.72 17.58 -12.47
C ILE A 18 1.63 18.17 -13.39
N LYS A 19 0.36 18.09 -12.99
CA LYS A 19 -0.76 18.67 -13.75
C LYS A 19 -0.73 20.20 -13.80
N ALA A 20 -0.28 20.84 -12.72
CA ALA A 20 -0.17 22.29 -12.62
C ALA A 20 1.07 22.86 -13.34
N GLY A 21 1.97 22.02 -13.84
CA GLY A 21 3.22 22.45 -14.48
C GLY A 21 4.25 23.04 -13.51
N GLU A 22 4.06 22.86 -12.20
CA GLU A 22 4.95 23.39 -11.17
C GLU A 22 6.27 22.62 -11.05
N ILE A 23 6.33 21.40 -11.60
CA ILE A 23 7.50 20.53 -11.56
C ILE A 23 7.76 19.96 -12.94
N GLU A 24 9.01 20.00 -13.38
CA GLU A 24 9.45 19.40 -14.63
C GLU A 24 9.41 17.86 -14.54
N TYR A 25 8.69 17.23 -15.47
CA TYR A 25 8.52 15.78 -15.52
C TYR A 25 8.73 15.23 -16.93
N LYS A 26 9.18 13.97 -17.01
CA LYS A 26 9.20 13.16 -18.23
C LYS A 26 8.34 11.92 -17.99
N SER A 27 7.39 11.64 -18.88
CA SER A 27 6.63 10.39 -18.83
C SER A 27 7.36 9.33 -19.67
N GLU A 28 7.68 8.18 -19.06
CA GLU A 28 8.35 7.08 -19.74
C GLU A 28 7.80 5.74 -19.22
N GLY A 29 7.25 4.91 -20.10
CA GLY A 29 6.72 3.58 -19.74
C GLY A 29 5.61 3.61 -18.66
N GLY A 30 4.76 4.63 -18.67
CA GLY A 30 3.69 4.80 -17.68
C GLY A 30 4.15 5.31 -16.30
N LYS A 31 5.42 5.70 -16.18
CA LYS A 31 6.01 6.27 -14.95
C LYS A 31 6.37 7.74 -15.18
N TYR A 32 6.24 8.54 -14.12
CA TYR A 32 6.70 9.93 -14.11
C TYR A 32 8.13 9.96 -13.57
N LEU A 33 9.07 10.38 -14.41
CA LEU A 33 10.45 10.66 -14.02
C LEU A 33 10.54 12.15 -13.70
N LEU A 34 10.91 12.46 -12.46
CA LEU A 34 11.09 13.83 -11.98
C LEU A 34 12.58 14.14 -11.93
N LYS A 35 12.96 15.37 -12.26
CA LYS A 35 14.32 15.83 -12.01
C LYS A 35 14.54 15.96 -10.49
N ASP A 36 15.63 15.38 -10.03
CA ASP A 36 16.07 15.50 -8.63
C ASP A 36 16.58 16.93 -8.38
N GLY A 37 15.67 17.81 -7.98
CA GLY A 37 15.96 19.14 -7.47
C GLY A 37 15.30 19.31 -6.10
N PRO A 38 15.85 20.14 -5.20
CA PRO A 38 15.12 20.55 -4.01
C PRO A 38 13.84 21.24 -4.48
N LEU A 39 12.70 20.56 -4.36
CA LEU A 39 11.43 21.26 -4.44
C LEU A 39 11.50 22.34 -3.38
N GLN A 40 11.26 23.58 -3.79
CA GLN A 40 10.96 24.63 -2.83
C GLN A 40 9.72 24.15 -2.08
N LEU A 41 9.98 23.53 -0.93
CA LEU A 41 8.98 23.17 0.02
C LEU A 41 8.49 24.51 0.53
N SER A 42 7.45 25.05 -0.11
CA SER A 42 6.55 25.95 0.59
C SER A 42 6.06 25.14 1.78
N GLN A 43 6.78 25.23 2.89
CA GLN A 43 6.40 24.67 4.16
C GLN A 43 4.98 25.18 4.40
N PRO A 44 3.95 24.33 4.55
CA PRO A 44 2.89 24.75 5.43
C PRO A 44 3.57 24.86 6.79
N GLY A 45 3.70 26.09 7.26
CA GLY A 45 4.37 26.41 8.49
C GLY A 45 3.87 25.52 9.63
N SER A 46 4.78 25.28 10.56
CA SER A 46 4.46 24.96 11.94
C SER A 46 3.48 26.00 12.49
N GLU A 47 2.19 25.86 12.23
CA GLU A 47 1.14 26.66 12.88
C GLU A 47 0.59 25.84 14.05
N THR A 48 1.26 26.07 15.18
CA THR A 48 0.68 26.03 16.51
C THR A 48 -0.76 26.53 16.48
N ILE A 49 -1.67 25.73 17.05
CA ILE A 49 -3.07 26.06 17.26
C ILE A 49 -3.13 27.32 18.14
N ALA A 50 -3.38 28.48 17.52
CA ALA A 50 -3.77 29.70 18.20
C ALA A 50 -4.99 30.30 17.48
N PRO A 51 -5.92 30.94 18.21
CA PRO A 51 -7.18 31.40 17.66
C PRO A 51 -6.98 32.62 16.72
N PRO A 52 -7.79 32.77 15.67
CA PRO A 52 -7.60 33.83 14.69
C PRO A 52 -8.02 35.19 15.24
N SER A 53 -7.04 36.09 15.43
CA SER A 53 -7.27 37.53 15.55
C SER A 53 -7.20 38.18 14.17
N SER A 54 -8.37 38.69 13.75
CA SER A 54 -8.65 39.83 12.89
C SER A 54 -7.48 40.53 12.18
N VAL A 55 -7.49 40.56 10.83
CA VAL A 55 -7.31 41.80 10.05
C VAL A 55 -8.05 41.70 8.70
N SER A 56 -8.85 42.73 8.47
CA SER A 56 -9.65 43.06 7.29
C SER A 56 -8.80 43.49 6.08
N SER A 57 -9.24 43.15 4.86
CA SER A 57 -9.05 43.98 3.66
C SER A 57 -10.16 43.66 2.65
N GLN A 58 -11.06 44.63 2.49
CA GLN A 58 -12.13 44.65 1.50
C GLN A 58 -11.60 45.13 0.13
N THR A 59 -12.10 44.54 -0.96
CA THR A 59 -12.58 45.30 -2.12
C THR A 59 -13.77 44.57 -2.75
N PRO A 60 -14.80 45.30 -3.25
CA PRO A 60 -16.14 44.76 -3.45
C PRO A 60 -16.41 44.43 -4.91
N VAL A 61 -16.84 43.20 -5.20
CA VAL A 61 -17.52 42.87 -6.45
C VAL A 61 -18.76 42.02 -6.14
N ALA A 62 -19.88 42.48 -6.70
CA ALA A 62 -21.26 42.07 -6.51
C ALA A 62 -21.52 40.57 -6.25
N VAL A 63 -22.26 40.32 -5.16
CA VAL A 63 -22.87 39.05 -4.79
C VAL A 63 -24.22 38.91 -5.49
N PRO A 64 -24.48 37.77 -6.16
CA PRO A 64 -25.67 36.99 -5.83
C PRO A 64 -25.23 35.51 -5.70
N ALA A 65 -25.58 34.70 -4.72
CA ALA A 65 -26.65 34.69 -3.75
C ALA A 65 -26.14 33.95 -2.50
N LYS A 66 -26.81 34.14 -1.36
CA LYS A 66 -26.55 33.41 -0.12
C LYS A 66 -26.69 31.92 -0.37
N SER A 67 -25.61 31.17 -0.32
CA SER A 67 -25.65 29.72 -0.15
C SER A 67 -25.90 29.46 1.34
N ASP A 68 -27.17 29.48 1.74
CA ASP A 68 -27.62 28.85 2.99
C ASP A 68 -27.40 27.34 2.84
N VAL A 69 -26.16 26.88 3.01
CA VAL A 69 -25.89 25.45 3.20
C VAL A 69 -26.35 25.15 4.61
N ASP A 70 -27.52 24.53 4.70
CA ASP A 70 -28.09 24.08 5.96
C ASP A 70 -27.04 23.22 6.70
N PRO A 71 -26.50 23.68 7.85
CA PRO A 71 -25.45 22.96 8.57
C PRO A 71 -25.88 21.55 8.97
N ASP A 72 -27.19 21.32 9.11
CA ASP A 72 -27.75 20.00 9.38
C ASP A 72 -27.65 19.06 8.17
N GLN A 73 -27.76 19.58 6.95
CA GLN A 73 -27.58 18.80 5.72
C GLN A 73 -26.12 18.38 5.54
N PHE A 74 -25.18 19.29 5.83
CA PHE A 74 -23.76 18.99 5.82
C PHE A 74 -23.40 17.93 6.88
N TRP A 75 -23.91 18.07 8.10
CA TRP A 75 -23.67 17.10 9.17
C TRP A 75 -24.26 15.72 8.82
N ARG A 76 -25.46 15.66 8.24
CA ARG A 76 -26.05 14.40 7.76
C ARG A 76 -25.22 13.73 6.66
N ALA A 77 -24.73 14.52 5.69
CA ALA A 77 -23.90 14.00 4.61
C ALA A 77 -22.55 13.45 5.13
N THR A 78 -21.89 14.17 6.04
CA THR A 78 -20.64 13.72 6.67
C THR A 78 -20.82 12.48 7.53
N GLN A 79 -21.92 12.37 8.27
CA GLN A 79 -22.25 11.15 9.03
C GLN A 79 -22.54 9.96 8.10
N GLY A 80 -23.22 10.19 6.98
CA GLY A 80 -23.45 9.18 5.94
C GLY A 80 -22.13 8.65 5.38
N LEU A 81 -21.24 9.56 4.96
CA LEU A 81 -19.91 9.22 4.46
C LEU A 81 -19.07 8.48 5.51
N LEU A 82 -19.10 8.92 6.77
CA LEU A 82 -18.37 8.26 7.86
C LEU A 82 -18.85 6.81 8.06
N ASN A 83 -20.17 6.59 7.98
CA ASN A 83 -20.73 5.24 8.10
C ASN A 83 -20.36 4.36 6.91
N GLU A 84 -20.33 4.92 5.71
CA GLU A 84 -19.89 4.23 4.50
C GLU A 84 -18.41 3.85 4.58
N ILE A 85 -17.55 4.76 5.04
CA ILE A 85 -16.13 4.49 5.28
C ILE A 85 -15.95 3.37 6.31
N LYS A 86 -16.69 3.43 7.44
CA LYS A 86 -16.64 2.39 8.47
C LYS A 86 -17.04 1.03 7.90
N LYS A 87 -18.13 0.97 7.12
CA LYS A 87 -18.59 -0.26 6.46
C LYS A 87 -17.54 -0.80 5.48
N ALA A 88 -17.00 0.06 4.62
CA ALA A 88 -15.97 -0.32 3.66
C ALA A 88 -14.72 -0.86 4.36
N TYR A 89 -14.28 -0.21 5.44
CA TYR A 89 -13.15 -0.68 6.25
C TYR A 89 -13.42 -2.05 6.88
N SER A 90 -14.58 -2.25 7.50
CA SER A 90 -14.96 -3.54 8.08
C SER A 90 -14.99 -4.66 7.03
N LEU A 91 -15.50 -4.38 5.82
CA LEU A 91 -15.52 -5.36 4.74
C LEU A 91 -14.11 -5.75 4.30
N VAL A 92 -13.24 -4.75 4.07
CA VAL A 92 -11.84 -5.01 3.70
C VAL A 92 -11.12 -5.78 4.79
N LEU A 93 -11.37 -5.46 6.06
CA LEU A 93 -10.77 -6.18 7.18
C LEU A 93 -11.19 -7.66 7.18
N GLN A 94 -12.49 -7.93 7.04
CA GLN A 94 -13.02 -9.29 6.97
C GLN A 94 -12.46 -10.07 5.77
N GLU A 95 -12.37 -9.43 4.60
CA GLU A 95 -11.78 -10.05 3.40
C GLU A 95 -10.31 -10.42 3.63
N LYS A 96 -9.54 -9.55 4.31
CA LYS A 96 -8.14 -9.83 4.65
C LYS A 96 -8.00 -10.95 5.67
N GLU A 97 -8.88 -11.03 6.66
CA GLU A 97 -8.92 -12.16 7.59
C GLU A 97 -9.20 -13.48 6.87
N GLN A 98 -10.15 -13.49 5.94
CA GLN A 98 -10.44 -14.66 5.11
C GLN A 98 -9.26 -15.05 4.22
N GLN A 99 -8.59 -14.09 3.60
CA GLN A 99 -7.39 -14.33 2.79
C GLN A 99 -6.27 -14.97 3.64
N ILE A 100 -6.08 -14.51 4.88
CA ILE A 100 -5.11 -15.10 5.81
C ILE A 100 -5.47 -16.54 6.15
N LEU A 101 -6.76 -16.84 6.34
CA LEU A 101 -7.21 -18.21 6.63
C LEU A 101 -6.92 -19.16 5.46
N GLN A 102 -7.24 -18.75 4.22
CA GLN A 102 -6.96 -19.55 3.03
C GLN A 102 -5.46 -19.79 2.84
N LEU A 103 -4.63 -18.75 2.97
CA LEU A 103 -3.19 -18.89 2.86
C LEU A 103 -2.60 -19.82 3.95
N LYS A 104 -3.18 -19.81 5.15
CA LYS A 104 -2.75 -20.73 6.22
C LYS A 104 -3.04 -22.19 5.88
N GLU A 105 -4.20 -22.46 5.27
CA GLU A 105 -4.58 -23.79 4.79
C GLU A 105 -3.65 -24.24 3.66
N GLU A 106 -3.44 -23.42 2.64
CA GLU A 106 -2.51 -23.71 1.54
C GLU A 106 -1.08 -23.98 2.04
N VAL A 107 -0.60 -23.19 3.01
CA VAL A 107 0.71 -23.42 3.63
C VAL A 107 0.75 -24.74 4.41
N ALA A 108 -0.35 -25.13 5.07
CA ALA A 108 -0.42 -26.41 5.78
C ALA A 108 -0.39 -27.60 4.80
N ASP A 109 -1.12 -27.51 3.70
CA ASP A 109 -1.14 -28.53 2.64
C ASP A 109 0.23 -28.66 1.98
N LEU A 110 0.84 -27.53 1.59
CA LEU A 110 2.19 -27.52 1.01
C LEU A 110 3.24 -28.10 1.96
N LYS A 111 3.17 -27.77 3.26
CA LYS A 111 4.07 -28.35 4.27
C LYS A 111 3.88 -29.86 4.39
N THR A 112 2.64 -30.34 4.31
CA THR A 112 2.34 -31.78 4.33
C THR A 112 2.92 -32.46 3.10
N LEU A 113 2.74 -31.88 1.92
CA LEU A 113 3.32 -32.40 0.68
C LEU A 113 4.84 -32.47 0.74
N VAL A 114 5.50 -31.38 1.18
CA VAL A 114 6.96 -31.35 1.37
C VAL A 114 7.42 -32.46 2.30
N ARG A 115 6.74 -32.65 3.44
CA ARG A 115 7.08 -33.70 4.41
C ARG A 115 7.02 -35.10 3.80
N VAL A 116 5.96 -35.40 3.04
CA VAL A 116 5.81 -36.69 2.36
C VAL A 116 6.91 -36.88 1.32
N LEU A 117 7.17 -35.87 0.50
CA LEU A 117 8.22 -35.93 -0.52
C LEU A 117 9.63 -36.06 0.09
N GLU A 118 9.91 -35.38 1.19
CA GLU A 118 11.15 -35.53 1.94
C GLU A 118 11.31 -36.93 2.51
N GLU A 119 10.25 -37.52 3.06
CA GLU A 119 10.25 -38.90 3.55
C GLU A 119 10.52 -39.90 2.41
N ASP A 120 9.84 -39.75 1.28
CA ASP A 120 10.03 -40.61 0.10
C ASP A 120 11.44 -40.47 -0.47
N ASN A 121 11.98 -39.25 -0.56
CA ASN A 121 13.34 -39.00 -1.01
C ASN A 121 14.37 -39.62 -0.06
N ASN A 122 14.14 -39.53 1.25
CA ASN A 122 14.99 -40.18 2.24
C ASN A 122 14.94 -41.72 2.13
N ARG A 123 13.75 -42.30 1.91
CA ARG A 123 13.60 -43.74 1.63
C ARG A 123 14.33 -44.14 0.34
N MET A 124 14.19 -43.35 -0.71
CA MET A 124 14.86 -43.60 -1.99
C MET A 124 16.37 -43.43 -1.88
N LYS A 125 16.89 -42.54 -1.04
CA LYS A 125 18.33 -42.40 -0.78
C LYS A 125 18.89 -43.49 0.14
N ALA A 126 18.07 -44.05 1.03
CA ALA A 126 18.46 -45.20 1.84
C ALA A 126 18.55 -46.51 1.02
N LYS A 127 17.74 -46.65 -0.04
CA LYS A 127 17.68 -47.85 -0.90
C LYS A 127 18.92 -48.12 -1.79
N PRO A 128 19.64 -47.13 -2.38
CA PRO A 128 20.86 -47.40 -3.14
C PRO A 128 21.98 -47.89 -2.23
N ALA A 129 22.01 -47.48 -0.95
CA ALA A 129 23.05 -47.92 -0.01
C ALA A 129 22.98 -49.43 0.29
N SER A 130 21.79 -50.05 0.26
CA SER A 130 21.67 -51.51 0.43
C SER A 130 21.98 -52.28 -0.86
N LEU A 131 21.66 -51.74 -2.04
CA LEU A 131 21.91 -52.42 -3.33
C LEU A 131 23.39 -52.38 -3.75
N THR A 132 24.17 -51.38 -3.33
CA THR A 132 25.62 -51.34 -3.59
C THR A 132 26.44 -52.22 -2.66
N ALA A 133 25.96 -52.51 -1.43
CA ALA A 133 26.69 -53.35 -0.48
C ALA A 133 26.64 -54.85 -0.83
N ASP A 134 25.57 -55.31 -1.49
CA ASP A 134 25.42 -56.71 -1.89
C ASP A 134 26.24 -57.08 -3.15
N PHE A 135 26.73 -56.11 -3.92
CA PHE A 135 27.48 -56.36 -5.16
C PHE A 135 29.02 -56.46 -4.96
N ASP A 136 29.53 -56.06 -3.79
CA ASP A 136 30.98 -55.97 -3.49
C ASP A 136 31.55 -57.16 -2.70
N LEU A 137 30.74 -58.20 -2.44
CA LEU A 137 31.17 -59.41 -1.71
C LEU A 137 31.47 -60.61 -2.64
N GLY A 138 31.65 -60.39 -3.95
CA GLY A 138 31.52 -61.44 -4.95
C GLY A 138 32.68 -61.68 -5.93
N LEU A 139 33.85 -61.05 -5.79
CA LEU A 139 34.97 -61.35 -6.70
C LEU A 139 36.36 -61.11 -6.06
N GLU A 140 36.96 -62.19 -5.57
CA GLU A 140 38.38 -62.47 -5.77
C GLU A 140 38.61 -63.98 -5.51
N VAL A 141 38.78 -64.72 -6.61
CA VAL A 141 39.36 -66.07 -6.68
C VAL A 141 40.66 -65.96 -7.46
#